data_AF-A0A0N5CHL8-F1
#
_entry.id   AF-A0A0N5CHL8-F1
#
_cell.length_a   1.000
_cell.length_b   1.000
_cell.length_c   1.000
_cell.angle_alpha   90.00
_cell.angle_beta   90.00
_cell.angle_gamma   90.00
#
_symmetry.space_group_name_H-M   'P 1'
#
loop_
_entity.id
_entity.type
_entity.pdbx_description
1 polymer ?
#
loop_
_entity_poly.entity_id
_entity_poly.type
_entity_poly.pdbx_seq_one_letter_code
_entity_poly.pdbx_strand_id
1 'polypeptide(L)'
;MVVDGIERNPRIEIYELKTGTNSDTHDQGRRPAHDKLECKRCANGKEIENPPDDANTKFHFSLWHHITKKDISKIPDDVFRNVLSIPEKPIIFTFYQKSHKK
;
A
#
# COMPACT_ATOMS: atom_id res chain seq x y z
N MET A 1 17.42 -13.55 31.99
CA MET A 1 17.43 -12.93 30.64
C MET A 1 16.05 -13.17 30.05
N VAL A 2 15.20 -12.15 30.00
CA VAL A 2 13.88 -12.23 29.36
C VAL A 2 13.80 -11.07 28.40
N VAL A 3 13.61 -11.36 27.12
CA VAL A 3 13.04 -10.42 26.14
C VAL A 3 12.06 -11.19 25.25
N ASP A 4 10.85 -11.35 25.80
CA ASP A 4 9.54 -11.55 25.17
C ASP A 4 9.48 -12.15 23.76
N GLY A 5 9.56 -13.47 23.68
CA GLY A 5 9.02 -14.26 22.58
C GLY A 5 7.53 -14.54 22.77
N ILE A 6 6.67 -13.56 22.49
CA ILE A 6 5.24 -13.82 22.29
C ILE A 6 5.08 -14.21 20.83
N GLU A 7 4.93 -15.51 20.57
CA GLU A 7 4.52 -16.03 19.27
C GLU A 7 3.12 -15.48 18.96
N ARG A 8 2.97 -14.74 17.85
CA ARG A 8 1.69 -14.09 17.52
C ARG A 8 0.67 -15.16 17.15
N ASN A 9 -0.52 -15.07 17.72
CA ASN A 9 -1.64 -15.95 17.35
C ASN A 9 -2.29 -15.41 16.06
N PRO A 10 -2.19 -16.10 14.90
CA PRO A 10 -2.73 -15.62 13.63
C PRO A 10 -4.25 -15.48 13.65
N ARG A 11 -4.95 -16.17 14.57
CA ARG A 11 -6.39 -15.97 14.75
C ARG A 11 -6.75 -14.59 15.29
N ILE A 12 -5.85 -13.89 15.97
CA ILE A 12 -6.14 -12.55 16.51
C ILE A 12 -6.05 -11.50 15.39
N GLU A 13 -5.10 -11.64 14.45
CA GLU A 13 -4.89 -10.65 13.38
C GLU A 13 -6.11 -10.54 12.43
N ILE A 14 -6.83 -11.64 12.16
CA ILE A 14 -8.01 -11.63 11.29
C ILE A 14 -9.25 -10.94 11.89
N TYR A 15 -9.24 -10.67 13.20
CA TYR A 15 -10.32 -9.96 13.91
C TYR A 15 -9.90 -8.56 14.35
N GLU A 16 -8.71 -8.09 13.97
CA GLU A 16 -8.19 -6.80 14.38
C GLU A 16 -8.70 -5.67 13.46
N LEU A 17 -9.32 -4.64 14.05
CA LEU A 17 -9.57 -3.38 13.37
C LEU A 17 -8.34 -2.48 13.50
N LYS A 18 -7.60 -2.33 12.41
CA LYS A 18 -6.43 -1.46 12.37
C LYS A 18 -6.82 -0.05 11.93
N THR A 19 -6.61 0.90 12.82
CA THR A 19 -6.81 2.34 12.57
C THR A 19 -5.46 3.04 12.48
N GLY A 20 -5.42 4.22 11.85
CA GLY A 20 -4.18 5.00 11.69
C GLY A 20 -3.21 4.46 10.63
N THR A 21 -3.61 3.48 9.82
CA THR A 21 -2.89 3.04 8.62
C THR A 21 -3.63 3.50 7.35
N ASN A 22 -2.87 3.81 6.29
CA ASN A 22 -3.46 4.08 4.98
C ASN A 22 -3.87 2.79 4.25
N SER A 23 -3.19 1.67 4.56
CA SER A 23 -3.49 0.34 4.04
C SER A 23 -2.73 -0.67 4.88
N ASP A 24 -3.42 -1.63 5.50
CA ASP A 24 -2.76 -2.67 6.28
C ASP A 24 -1.79 -3.51 5.43
N THR A 25 -2.11 -3.69 4.14
CA THR A 25 -1.26 -4.39 3.17
C THR A 25 0.06 -3.64 2.91
N HIS A 26 0.03 -2.31 2.82
CA HIS A 26 1.21 -1.46 2.55
C HIS A 26 1.89 -0.92 3.83
N ASP A 27 1.34 -1.19 5.02
CA ASP A 27 1.75 -0.51 6.25
C ASP A 27 3.27 -0.62 6.50
N GLN A 28 3.95 0.54 6.46
CA GLN A 28 5.39 0.66 6.77
C GLN A 28 5.64 0.75 8.28
N GLY A 29 4.58 0.73 9.11
CA GLY A 29 4.62 0.83 10.56
C GLY A 29 4.70 -0.50 11.31
N ARG A 30 5.33 -0.44 12.50
CA ARG A 30 5.51 -1.46 13.57
C ARG A 30 5.32 -2.94 13.16
N ARG A 31 6.45 -3.52 12.73
CA ARG A 31 6.75 -4.96 12.57
C ARG A 31 5.92 -5.67 11.47
N PRO A 32 6.56 -6.21 10.43
CA PRO A 32 5.87 -7.01 9.41
C PRO A 32 5.18 -8.20 10.10
N ALA A 33 3.89 -8.37 9.84
CA ALA A 33 3.31 -9.70 9.87
C ALA A 33 3.75 -10.43 8.59
N HIS A 34 3.66 -11.77 8.56
CA HIS A 34 4.17 -12.61 7.47
C HIS A 34 3.65 -12.21 6.07
N ASP A 35 2.52 -11.48 6.00
CA ASP A 35 1.81 -11.11 4.78
C ASP A 35 1.84 -9.60 4.45
N LYS A 36 2.59 -8.78 5.22
CA LYS A 36 2.69 -7.32 4.98
C LYS A 36 3.83 -6.98 4.02
N LEU A 37 3.60 -5.96 3.20
CA LEU A 37 4.52 -5.50 2.18
C LEU A 37 5.62 -4.64 2.81
N GLU A 38 6.87 -5.14 2.83
CA GLU A 38 8.04 -4.34 3.18
C GLU A 38 8.42 -3.38 2.02
N CYS A 39 7.69 -2.26 1.92
CA CYS A 39 7.92 -1.33 0.81
C CYS A 39 9.17 -0.49 1.05
N LYS A 40 10.20 -0.69 0.23
CA LYS A 40 11.39 0.18 0.19
C LYS A 40 11.24 1.36 -0.78
N ARG A 41 10.22 1.31 -1.65
CA ARG A 41 9.95 2.31 -2.70
C ARG A 41 9.09 3.48 -2.21
N CYS A 42 8.55 3.40 -1.01
CA CYS A 42 7.70 4.43 -0.42
C CYS A 42 8.39 5.09 0.79
N ALA A 43 8.21 6.39 0.95
CA ALA A 43 8.65 7.13 2.13
C ALA A 43 7.65 8.26 2.44
N ASN A 44 7.25 8.40 3.71
CA ASN A 44 6.32 9.44 4.17
C ASN A 44 5.01 9.52 3.35
N GLY A 45 4.51 8.36 2.91
CA GLY A 45 3.30 8.24 2.10
C GLY A 45 3.47 8.71 0.64
N LYS A 46 4.69 8.80 0.13
CA LYS A 46 4.97 9.03 -1.28
C LYS A 46 5.74 7.88 -1.87
N GLU A 47 5.43 7.51 -3.11
CA GLU A 47 6.23 6.56 -3.88
C GLU A 47 7.45 7.30 -4.45
N ILE A 48 8.63 7.07 -3.88
CA ILE A 48 9.89 7.71 -4.29
C ILE A 48 10.57 6.97 -5.45
N GLU A 49 10.24 5.70 -5.64
CA GLU A 49 10.76 4.85 -6.71
C GLU A 49 9.61 4.13 -7.42
N ASN A 50 9.59 4.22 -8.75
CA ASN A 50 8.58 3.53 -9.55
C ASN A 50 8.73 2.01 -9.42
N PRO A 51 7.65 1.23 -9.63
CA PRO A 51 7.77 -0.21 -9.78
C PRO A 51 8.64 -0.59 -10.99
N PRO A 52 9.11 -1.85 -11.07
CA PRO A 52 9.86 -2.36 -12.21
C PRO A 52 9.12 -2.13 -13.55
N ASP A 53 9.87 -1.88 -14.61
CA ASP A 53 9.34 -1.57 -15.95
C ASP A 53 8.51 -2.69 -16.58
N ASP A 54 8.77 -3.93 -16.17
CA ASP A 54 8.10 -5.16 -16.61
C ASP A 54 6.96 -5.59 -15.67
N ALA A 55 6.77 -4.90 -14.55
CA ALA A 55 5.68 -5.18 -13.64
C ALA A 55 4.33 -4.95 -14.32
N ASN A 56 3.44 -5.92 -14.15
CA ASN A 56 2.09 -5.89 -14.72
C ASN A 56 1.06 -6.42 -13.73
N THR A 57 -0.21 -6.48 -14.15
CA THR A 57 -1.35 -6.86 -13.29
C THR A 57 -1.31 -8.29 -12.75
N LYS A 58 -0.36 -9.13 -13.17
CA LYS A 58 -0.15 -10.48 -12.62
C LYS A 58 0.80 -10.50 -11.43
N PHE A 59 1.55 -9.43 -11.20
CA PHE A 59 2.54 -9.37 -10.13
C PHE A 59 1.88 -9.00 -8.79
N HIS A 60 2.58 -9.29 -7.70
CA HIS A 60 2.16 -8.90 -6.35
C HIS A 60 2.01 -7.38 -6.21
N PHE A 61 1.15 -6.96 -5.28
CA PHE A 61 0.93 -5.54 -4.97
C PHE A 61 2.22 -4.82 -4.52
N SER A 62 3.26 -5.53 -4.08
CA SER A 62 4.61 -4.99 -3.83
C SER A 62 5.27 -4.37 -5.05
N LEU A 63 4.87 -4.81 -6.24
CA LEU A 63 5.38 -4.38 -7.53
C LEU A 63 4.34 -3.55 -8.32
N TRP A 64 3.29 -3.11 -7.64
CA TRP A 64 2.32 -2.15 -8.21
C TRP A 64 2.66 -0.74 -7.73
N HIS A 65 2.08 0.26 -8.39
CA HIS A 65 2.19 1.63 -7.92
C HIS A 65 1.42 1.84 -6.61
N HIS A 66 2.02 2.60 -5.70
CA HIS A 66 1.50 2.88 -4.35
C HIS A 66 1.10 4.35 -4.24
N ILE A 67 -0.20 4.63 -4.31
CA ILE A 67 -0.69 6.01 -4.35
C ILE A 67 -1.42 6.38 -3.07
N THR A 68 -1.02 7.52 -2.51
CA THR A 68 -1.76 8.22 -1.46
C THR A 68 -2.32 9.54 -2.01
N LYS A 69 -2.99 10.33 -1.15
CA LYS A 69 -3.43 11.69 -1.48
C LYS A 69 -2.29 12.60 -1.99
N LYS A 70 -1.03 12.31 -1.65
CA LYS A 70 0.12 13.15 -2.04
C LYS A 70 0.54 12.98 -3.50
N ASP A 71 0.22 11.84 -4.12
CA ASP A 71 0.76 11.44 -5.43
C ASP A 71 -0.36 11.09 -6.44
N ILE A 72 -1.56 11.63 -6.24
CA ILE A 72 -2.72 11.34 -7.11
C ILE A 72 -2.47 11.66 -8.59
N SER A 73 -1.55 12.59 -8.90
CA SER A 73 -1.17 12.97 -10.26
C SER A 73 -0.51 11.84 -11.05
N LYS A 74 0.02 10.82 -10.37
CA LYS A 74 0.64 9.65 -11.03
C LYS A 74 -0.39 8.68 -11.62
N ILE A 75 -1.64 8.74 -11.17
CA ILE A 75 -2.69 7.84 -11.65
C ILE A 75 -3.03 8.18 -13.10
N PRO A 76 -2.95 7.22 -14.03
CA PRO A 76 -3.20 7.48 -15.46
C PRO A 76 -4.69 7.64 -15.81
N ASP A 77 -5.59 7.22 -14.91
CA ASP A 77 -7.04 7.32 -15.07
C ASP A 77 -7.56 8.68 -14.58
N ASP A 78 -8.00 9.52 -15.53
CA ASP A 78 -8.51 10.86 -15.27
C ASP A 78 -9.79 10.86 -14.42
N VAL A 79 -10.69 9.89 -14.66
CA VAL A 79 -11.95 9.78 -13.92
C VAL A 79 -11.64 9.41 -12.47
N PHE A 80 -10.75 8.44 -12.28
CA PHE A 80 -10.36 8.03 -10.94
C PHE A 80 -9.58 9.14 -10.20
N ARG A 81 -8.69 9.87 -10.89
CA ARG A 81 -8.04 11.07 -10.30
C ARG A 81 -9.04 12.12 -9.83
N ASN A 82 -10.10 12.36 -10.60
CA ASN A 82 -11.13 13.32 -10.23
C ASN A 82 -11.88 12.88 -8.97
N VAL A 83 -12.26 11.61 -8.87
CA VAL A 83 -12.83 11.03 -7.63
C VAL A 83 -11.86 11.20 -6.46
N LEU A 84 -10.57 10.97 -6.70
CA LEU A 84 -9.53 11.13 -5.69
C LEU A 84 -9.23 12.58 -5.32
N SER A 85 -9.72 13.57 -6.05
CA SER A 85 -9.49 14.99 -5.76
C SER A 85 -10.58 15.60 -4.86
N ILE A 86 -11.65 14.84 -4.57
CA ILE A 86 -12.73 15.28 -3.70
C ILE A 86 -12.21 15.40 -2.24
N PRO A 87 -12.39 16.55 -1.56
CA PRO A 87 -11.81 16.83 -0.24
C PRO A 87 -12.11 15.79 0.85
N GLU A 88 -13.33 15.25 0.86
CA GLU A 88 -13.85 14.33 1.90
C GLU A 88 -13.96 12.87 1.41
N LYS A 89 -13.14 12.47 0.43
CA LYS A 89 -13.19 11.09 -0.06
C LYS A 89 -12.81 10.05 1.02
N PRO A 90 -13.45 8.86 1.02
CA PRO A 90 -13.09 7.76 1.91
C PRO A 90 -11.83 6.99 1.46
N ILE A 91 -11.33 7.21 0.24
CA ILE A 91 -10.18 6.47 -0.32
C ILE A 91 -8.87 7.12 0.12
N ILE A 92 -8.10 6.41 0.96
CA ILE A 92 -6.84 6.89 1.54
C ILE A 92 -5.57 6.25 0.93
N PHE A 93 -5.72 5.14 0.20
CA PHE A 93 -4.63 4.45 -0.49
C PHE A 93 -5.13 3.75 -1.76
N THR A 94 -4.27 3.58 -2.75
CA THR A 94 -4.57 2.86 -3.99
C THR A 94 -3.34 2.09 -4.46
N PHE A 95 -3.53 0.79 -4.75
CA PHE A 95 -2.64 0.04 -5.63
C PHE A 95 -3.18 0.13 -7.06
N TYR A 96 -2.35 0.47 -8.04
CA TYR A 96 -2.74 0.35 -9.45
C TYR A 96 -1.60 -0.21 -10.30
N GLN A 97 -1.97 -0.86 -11.41
CA GLN A 97 -1.03 -1.35 -12.41
C GLN A 97 -1.71 -1.47 -13.78
N LYS A 98 -0.94 -1.36 -14.86
CA LYS A 98 -1.39 -1.60 -16.24
C LYS A 98 -1.03 -3.03 -16.65
N SER A 99 -1.86 -3.64 -17.50
CA SER A 99 -1.56 -5.00 -17.99
C SER A 99 -0.40 -5.01 -19.01
N HIS A 100 -0.25 -3.93 -19.78
CA HIS A 100 0.82 -3.73 -20.76
C HIS A 100 1.09 -2.23 -20.96
N LYS A 101 2.28 -1.90 -21.49
CA LYS A 101 2.55 -0.57 -22.05
C LYS A 101 1.70 -0.42 -23.33
N LYS A 102 1.09 0.76 -23.51
CA LYS A 102 0.42 1.10 -24.78
C LYS A 102 1.44 1.28 -25.89
#